data_AF-A0A845QFN6-F1
#
_entry.id   AF-A0A845QFN6-F1
#
_cell.length_a   1.000
_cell.length_b   1.000
_cell.length_c   1.000
_cell.angle_alpha   90.00
_cell.angle_beta   90.00
_cell.angle_gamma   90.00
#
_symmetry.space_group_name_H-M   'P 1'
#
loop_
_entity.id
_entity.type
_entity.pdbx_description
1 polymer ?
#
loop_
_entity_poly.entity_id
_entity_poly.type
_entity_poly.pdbx_seq_one_letter_code
_entity_poly.pdbx_strand_id
1 'polypeptide(L)'
;MRQFLRLDIRHLLMVAVAVILSSCASYQLDEARDMTPSGDAFTQALYDAYLTHSARAFEEDNEELSNAFAARAIAAARGTVVAPVVPMADALQPGAAPIANFDTARSRLIAALNAGRSTQPVLSAQAQAAFDCWYLRSIDPESDAAAISRCRSEFDTGLVGLEAAITPPAPVVVLPDAASFTAYFGFDEWFLRAEALDVIGEAMETARVGGHGEIVLGGHTDTSGPAGYNDTLSLRRAEVVKATMVELGALPDAIRVIAYGETQLAVPTADGVREALNRRVEIQLVP
;
A
#
# COMPACT_ATOMS: atom_id res chain seq x y z
N MET A 1 -28.51 2.34 98.28
CA MET A 1 -27.29 2.07 99.07
C MET A 1 -26.75 0.70 98.66
N ARG A 2 -25.43 0.57 98.39
CA ARG A 2 -24.64 -0.54 97.78
C ARG A 2 -24.46 -0.43 96.24
N GLN A 3 -23.44 0.28 95.74
CA GLN A 3 -22.03 -0.13 95.46
C GLN A 3 -21.92 -1.27 94.42
N PHE A 4 -21.62 -0.94 93.16
CA PHE A 4 -20.31 -1.01 92.49
C PHE A 4 -19.78 -2.43 92.25
N LEU A 5 -19.76 -2.87 90.98
CA LEU A 5 -18.67 -3.69 90.45
C LEU A 5 -18.38 -3.27 89.00
N ARG A 6 -17.13 -2.87 88.78
CA ARG A 6 -16.53 -2.47 87.49
C ARG A 6 -16.39 -3.72 86.61
N LEU A 7 -16.69 -3.60 85.32
CA LEU A 7 -16.14 -4.51 84.31
C LEU A 7 -15.19 -3.71 83.41
N ASP A 8 -13.99 -4.28 83.27
CA ASP A 8 -12.72 -3.65 82.95
C ASP A 8 -12.58 -3.41 81.44
N ILE A 9 -12.27 -2.17 81.05
CA ILE A 9 -11.89 -1.76 79.69
C ILE A 9 -10.43 -2.18 79.49
N ARG A 10 -10.19 -3.48 79.33
CA ARG A 10 -8.82 -4.02 79.24
C ARG A 10 -8.64 -5.18 78.27
N HIS A 11 -9.45 -5.33 77.22
CA HIS A 11 -9.06 -6.13 76.05
C HIS A 11 -9.52 -5.46 74.74
N LEU A 12 -8.67 -4.53 74.32
CA LEU A 12 -8.49 -4.06 72.95
C LEU A 12 -8.25 -5.25 72.01
N LEU A 13 -8.76 -5.15 70.77
CA LEU A 13 -8.44 -5.95 69.59
C LEU A 13 -8.92 -7.41 69.57
N MET A 14 -10.09 -7.65 68.98
CA MET A 14 -10.21 -8.77 68.05
C MET A 14 -10.44 -8.22 66.64
N VAL A 15 -9.36 -8.36 65.87
CA VAL A 15 -9.22 -8.05 64.46
C VAL A 15 -10.37 -8.72 63.69
N ALA A 16 -11.17 -7.92 62.98
CA ALA A 16 -11.98 -8.44 61.90
C ALA A 16 -11.02 -8.93 60.82
N VAL A 17 -10.76 -10.24 60.81
CA VAL A 17 -10.07 -10.90 59.71
C VAL A 17 -11.05 -10.89 58.54
N ALA A 18 -10.98 -9.83 57.73
CA ALA A 18 -11.52 -9.86 56.39
C ALA A 18 -10.74 -10.94 55.65
N VAL A 19 -11.38 -12.08 55.43
CA VAL A 19 -10.88 -13.10 54.51
C VAL A 19 -11.00 -12.49 53.12
N ILE A 20 -9.97 -11.75 52.71
CA ILE A 20 -9.77 -11.41 51.31
C ILE A 20 -9.37 -12.74 50.68
N LEU A 21 -10.34 -13.39 50.03
CA LEU A 21 -10.05 -14.43 49.04
C LEU A 21 -9.29 -13.71 47.92
N SER A 22 -7.97 -13.55 48.07
CA SER A 22 -7.11 -13.13 46.98
C SER A 22 -7.20 -14.24 45.94
N SER A 23 -7.99 -14.02 44.89
CA SER A 23 -7.93 -14.91 43.74
C SER A 23 -6.48 -14.83 43.23
N CYS A 24 -5.83 -15.98 43.09
CA CYS A 24 -4.49 -16.05 42.49
C CYS A 24 -4.52 -15.61 41.00
N ALA A 25 -5.70 -15.31 40.48
CA ALA A 25 -6.01 -15.07 39.07
C ALA A 25 -5.64 -13.69 38.56
N SER A 26 -5.64 -12.65 39.41
CA SER A 26 -5.28 -11.29 38.98
C SER A 26 -3.78 -11.02 39.07
N TYR A 27 -3.01 -11.88 39.74
CA TYR A 27 -1.64 -11.56 40.15
C TYR A 27 -0.70 -11.28 38.98
N GLN A 28 -0.73 -12.09 37.91
CA GLN A 28 0.19 -11.85 36.79
C GLN A 28 -0.23 -10.67 35.90
N LEU A 29 -1.52 -10.44 35.72
CA LEU A 29 -2.00 -9.27 34.97
C LEU A 29 -1.69 -7.98 35.75
N ASP A 30 -1.89 -7.97 37.06
CA ASP A 30 -1.55 -6.83 37.92
C ASP A 30 -0.02 -6.63 37.96
N GLU A 31 0.77 -7.70 38.11
CA GLU A 31 2.24 -7.64 37.98
C GLU A 31 2.64 -7.03 36.64
N ALA A 32 2.06 -7.52 35.53
CA ALA A 32 2.36 -7.01 34.19
C ALA A 32 2.02 -5.52 34.08
N ARG A 33 0.85 -5.07 34.56
CA ARG A 33 0.42 -3.65 34.52
C ARG A 33 1.37 -2.71 35.27
N ASP A 34 1.98 -3.20 36.35
CA ASP A 34 2.91 -2.42 37.17
C ASP A 34 4.34 -2.38 36.59
N MET A 35 4.60 -3.12 35.50
CA MET A 35 5.91 -3.12 34.85
C MET A 35 6.13 -1.88 33.98
N THR A 36 7.38 -1.43 33.94
CA THR A 36 7.86 -0.52 32.90
C THR A 36 8.67 -1.34 31.88
N PRO A 37 8.20 -1.51 30.64
CA PRO A 37 8.89 -2.33 29.66
C PRO A 37 10.23 -1.70 29.26
N SER A 38 11.24 -2.54 29.10
CA SER A 38 12.56 -2.17 28.60
C SER A 38 12.84 -2.81 27.23
N GLY A 39 13.93 -2.42 26.57
CA GLY A 39 14.31 -2.97 25.27
C GLY A 39 13.99 -2.04 24.09
N ASP A 40 14.04 -2.60 22.88
CA ASP A 40 13.78 -1.84 21.65
C ASP A 40 12.29 -1.52 21.46
N ALA A 41 11.99 -0.70 20.43
CA ALA A 41 10.62 -0.27 20.16
C ALA A 41 9.66 -1.44 19.88
N PHE A 42 10.16 -2.53 19.27
CA PHE A 42 9.38 -3.74 19.06
C PHE A 42 9.06 -4.45 20.38
N THR A 43 10.05 -4.60 21.26
CA THR A 43 9.90 -5.25 22.57
C THR A 43 8.89 -4.52 23.45
N GLN A 44 8.94 -3.19 23.48
CA GLN A 44 7.97 -2.37 24.21
C GLN A 44 6.56 -2.50 23.62
N ALA A 45 6.43 -2.42 22.29
CA ALA A 45 5.14 -2.63 21.64
C ALA A 45 4.59 -4.05 21.82
N LEU A 46 5.46 -5.06 21.92
CA LEU A 46 5.08 -6.45 22.14
C LEU A 46 4.58 -6.68 23.57
N TYR A 47 5.19 -6.02 24.56
CA TYR A 47 4.65 -5.96 25.91
C TYR A 47 3.21 -5.39 25.91
N ASP A 48 3.00 -4.23 25.28
CA ASP A 48 1.67 -3.59 25.23
C ASP A 48 0.63 -4.47 24.53
N ALA A 49 1.02 -5.13 23.43
CA ALA A 49 0.15 -6.02 22.67
C ALA A 49 -0.28 -7.24 23.50
N TYR A 50 0.65 -7.88 24.22
CA TYR A 50 0.29 -9.00 25.11
C TYR A 50 -0.50 -8.57 26.33
N LEU A 51 -0.21 -7.40 26.91
CA LEU A 51 -0.99 -6.85 28.02
C LEU A 51 -2.45 -6.62 27.62
N THR A 52 -2.67 -6.16 26.39
CA THR A 52 -4.02 -6.00 25.82
C THR A 52 -4.77 -7.33 25.73
N HIS A 53 -4.13 -8.38 25.22
CA HIS A 53 -4.76 -9.70 25.13
C HIS A 53 -5.00 -10.34 26.51
N SER A 54 -4.10 -10.12 27.47
CA SER A 54 -4.27 -10.55 28.86
C SER A 54 -5.48 -9.88 29.51
N ALA A 55 -5.57 -8.54 29.41
CA ALA A 55 -6.70 -7.78 29.95
C ALA A 55 -8.05 -8.23 29.36
N ARG A 56 -8.11 -8.46 28.03
CA ARG A 56 -9.33 -8.96 27.39
C ARG A 56 -9.70 -10.37 27.85
N ALA A 57 -8.73 -11.28 27.99
CA ALA A 57 -9.02 -12.62 28.50
C ALA A 57 -9.52 -12.59 29.95
N PHE A 58 -9.00 -11.69 30.78
CA PHE A 58 -9.50 -11.46 32.14
C PHE A 58 -10.95 -10.95 32.15
N GLU A 59 -11.30 -10.02 31.26
CA GLU A 59 -12.68 -9.53 31.10
C GLU A 59 -13.66 -10.62 30.61
N GLU A 60 -13.13 -11.62 29.90
CA GLU A 60 -13.87 -12.80 29.43
C GLU A 60 -13.93 -13.94 30.48
N ASP A 61 -13.47 -13.69 31.71
CA ASP A 61 -13.40 -14.70 32.80
C ASP A 61 -12.52 -15.91 32.48
N ASN A 62 -11.56 -15.75 31.54
CA ASN A 62 -10.62 -16.78 31.13
C ASN A 62 -9.24 -16.52 31.75
N GLU A 63 -9.09 -16.99 32.99
CA GLU A 63 -7.91 -16.74 33.82
C GLU A 63 -6.65 -17.42 33.27
N GLU A 64 -6.77 -18.63 32.72
CA GLU A 64 -5.64 -19.38 32.16
C GLU A 64 -5.02 -18.63 30.98
N LEU A 65 -5.87 -18.19 30.04
CA LEU A 65 -5.41 -17.42 28.88
C LEU A 65 -4.91 -16.03 29.27
N SER A 66 -5.55 -15.38 30.25
CA SER A 66 -5.09 -14.11 30.81
C SER A 66 -3.66 -14.22 31.34
N ASN A 67 -3.39 -15.23 32.17
CA ASN A 67 -2.07 -15.49 32.73
C ASN A 67 -1.05 -15.86 31.64
N ALA A 68 -1.43 -16.66 30.65
CA ALA A 68 -0.56 -17.02 29.53
C ALA A 68 -0.06 -15.77 28.77
N PHE A 69 -0.93 -14.77 28.56
CA PHE A 69 -0.55 -13.51 27.95
C PHE A 69 0.22 -12.58 28.89
N ALA A 70 -0.17 -12.50 30.16
CA ALA A 70 0.56 -11.71 31.16
C ALA A 70 2.01 -12.18 31.30
N ALA A 71 2.25 -13.50 31.33
CA ALA A 71 3.59 -14.07 31.37
C ALA A 71 4.43 -13.67 30.15
N ARG A 72 3.83 -13.62 28.95
CA ARG A 72 4.49 -13.13 27.73
C ARG A 72 4.79 -11.63 27.77
N ALA A 73 3.86 -10.83 28.28
CA ALA A 73 4.07 -9.41 28.52
C ALA A 73 5.24 -9.18 29.49
N ILE A 74 5.23 -9.84 30.65
CA ILE A 74 6.30 -9.78 31.65
C ILE A 74 7.66 -10.18 31.03
N ALA A 75 7.70 -11.25 30.24
CA ALA A 75 8.92 -11.66 29.54
C ALA A 75 9.44 -10.57 28.59
N ALA A 76 8.56 -9.97 27.79
CA ALA A 76 8.91 -8.85 26.91
C ALA A 76 9.40 -7.63 27.71
N ALA A 77 8.72 -7.26 28.80
CA ALA A 77 9.12 -6.13 29.64
C ALA A 77 10.51 -6.31 30.27
N ARG A 78 10.89 -7.55 30.60
CA ARG A 78 12.23 -7.93 31.08
C ARG A 78 13.29 -7.99 29.98
N GLY A 79 12.95 -7.64 28.74
CA GLY A 79 13.85 -7.70 27.59
C GLY A 79 14.13 -9.12 27.07
N THR A 80 13.33 -10.11 27.48
CA THR A 80 13.46 -11.47 26.95
C THR A 80 12.90 -11.51 25.53
N VAL A 81 13.59 -12.21 24.63
CA VAL A 81 13.09 -12.44 23.27
C VAL A 81 11.88 -13.39 23.34
N VAL A 82 10.69 -12.84 23.10
CA VAL A 82 9.45 -13.61 22.99
C VAL A 82 9.19 -13.87 21.51
N ALA A 83 9.28 -15.13 21.08
CA ALA A 83 9.01 -15.53 19.71
C ALA A 83 7.51 -15.89 19.51
N PRO A 84 6.99 -15.81 18.26
CA PRO A 84 5.68 -16.34 17.95
C PRO A 84 5.58 -17.82 18.35
N VAL A 85 4.44 -18.19 18.95
CA VAL A 85 4.16 -19.53 19.46
C VAL A 85 4.42 -20.58 18.38
N VAL A 86 4.92 -21.75 18.78
CA VAL A 86 5.12 -22.88 17.87
C VAL A 86 3.88 -23.76 17.95
N PRO A 87 3.15 -23.99 16.83
CA PRO A 87 2.02 -24.90 16.82
C PRO A 87 2.46 -26.34 17.10
N MET A 88 2.05 -26.93 18.23
CA MET A 88 2.48 -28.26 18.67
C MET A 88 1.34 -29.11 19.26
N ALA A 89 0.08 -28.76 19.01
CA ALA A 89 -1.05 -29.39 19.71
C ALA A 89 -1.46 -30.73 19.09
N ASP A 90 -1.67 -31.72 19.96
CA ASP A 90 -2.22 -33.04 19.60
C ASP A 90 -3.74 -32.99 19.34
N ALA A 91 -4.42 -31.96 19.86
CA ALA A 91 -5.85 -31.71 19.64
C ALA A 91 -6.12 -30.20 19.51
N LEU A 92 -6.91 -29.85 18.50
CA LEU A 92 -7.46 -28.51 18.27
C LEU A 92 -8.96 -28.53 18.54
N GLN A 93 -9.54 -27.39 18.93
CA GLN A 93 -10.99 -27.23 19.08
C GLN A 93 -11.74 -27.60 17.78
N PRO A 94 -12.95 -28.19 17.86
CA PRO A 94 -13.78 -28.43 16.68
C PRO A 94 -14.02 -27.14 15.89
N GLY A 95 -13.69 -27.16 14.59
CA GLY A 95 -13.81 -25.98 13.72
C GLY A 95 -12.61 -25.03 13.76
N ALA A 96 -11.58 -25.30 14.55
CA ALA A 96 -10.29 -24.64 14.43
C ALA A 96 -9.63 -24.95 13.08
N ALA A 97 -8.76 -24.06 12.62
CA ALA A 97 -7.99 -24.28 11.40
C ALA A 97 -7.04 -25.47 11.56
N PRO A 98 -6.74 -26.26 10.50
CA PRO A 98 -5.73 -27.31 10.56
C PRO A 98 -4.35 -26.76 10.99
N ILE A 99 -3.54 -27.58 11.67
CA ILE A 99 -2.18 -27.20 12.11
C ILE A 99 -1.32 -26.61 10.97
N ALA A 100 -1.40 -27.19 9.77
CA ALA A 100 -0.68 -26.70 8.59
C ALA A 100 -0.98 -25.22 8.23
N ASN A 101 -2.17 -24.72 8.57
CA ASN A 101 -2.52 -23.31 8.37
C ASN A 101 -1.75 -22.42 9.36
N PHE A 102 -1.60 -22.85 10.62
CA PHE A 102 -0.79 -22.14 11.60
C PHE A 102 0.70 -22.16 11.22
N ASP A 103 1.22 -23.26 10.70
CA ASP A 103 2.62 -23.34 10.23
C ASP A 103 2.89 -22.37 9.07
N THR A 104 1.97 -22.31 8.11
CA THR A 104 2.05 -21.38 6.98
C THR A 104 1.98 -19.93 7.45
N ALA A 105 1.01 -19.62 8.32
CA ALA A 105 0.82 -18.30 8.89
C ALA A 105 2.04 -17.85 9.72
N ARG A 106 2.59 -18.74 10.56
CA ARG A 106 3.78 -18.48 11.36
C ARG A 106 5.00 -18.21 10.49
N SER A 107 5.19 -18.99 9.43
CA SER A 107 6.31 -18.82 8.51
C SER A 107 6.27 -17.45 7.83
N ARG A 108 5.07 -17.03 7.38
CA ARG A 108 4.83 -15.71 6.78
C ARG A 108 5.04 -14.58 7.81
N LEU A 109 4.53 -14.75 9.02
CA LEU A 109 4.77 -13.81 10.12
C LEU A 109 6.26 -13.64 10.42
N ILE A 110 7.02 -14.73 10.55
CA ILE A 110 8.47 -14.66 10.83
C ILE A 110 9.21 -13.89 9.73
N ALA A 111 8.85 -14.12 8.46
CA ALA A 111 9.43 -13.36 7.35
C ALA A 111 9.14 -11.85 7.48
N ALA A 112 7.89 -11.49 7.79
CA ALA A 112 7.49 -10.10 7.97
C ALA A 112 8.16 -9.45 9.20
N LEU A 113 8.29 -10.17 10.32
CA LEU A 113 8.99 -9.70 11.52
C LEU A 113 10.48 -9.44 11.26
N ASN A 114 11.14 -10.34 10.53
CA ASN A 114 12.55 -10.18 10.17
C ASN A 114 12.80 -8.91 9.34
N ALA A 115 11.86 -8.56 8.46
CA ALA A 115 11.93 -7.37 7.62
C ALA A 115 11.44 -6.09 8.31
N GLY A 116 10.46 -6.20 9.22
CA GLY A 116 9.66 -5.08 9.70
C GLY A 116 9.86 -4.69 11.16
N ARG A 117 10.44 -5.53 12.02
CA ARG A 117 10.46 -5.23 13.47
C ARG A 117 11.12 -3.90 13.85
N SER A 118 12.12 -3.46 13.09
CA SER A 118 12.83 -2.21 13.37
C SER A 118 12.16 -0.97 12.77
N THR A 119 11.51 -1.12 11.61
CA THR A 119 10.89 -0.01 10.85
C THR A 119 9.40 0.14 11.14
N GLN A 120 8.73 -0.96 11.48
CA GLN A 120 7.31 -1.09 11.79
C GLN A 120 7.10 -1.84 13.12
N PRO A 121 7.66 -1.37 14.24
CA PRO A 121 7.68 -2.10 15.51
C PRO A 121 6.27 -2.40 16.07
N VAL A 122 5.34 -1.45 15.97
CA VAL A 122 3.97 -1.61 16.48
C VAL A 122 3.18 -2.62 15.66
N LEU A 123 3.19 -2.51 14.33
CA LEU A 123 2.52 -3.48 13.44
C LEU A 123 3.10 -4.89 13.60
N SER A 124 4.41 -4.99 13.75
CA SER A 124 5.11 -6.25 14.00
C SER A 124 4.66 -6.91 15.31
N ALA A 125 4.64 -6.13 16.40
CA ALA A 125 4.21 -6.61 17.72
C ALA A 125 2.75 -7.06 17.73
N GLN A 126 1.86 -6.25 17.14
CA GLN A 126 0.43 -6.57 17.03
C GLN A 126 0.19 -7.83 16.19
N ALA A 127 0.87 -7.97 15.04
CA ALA A 127 0.75 -9.16 14.20
C ALA A 127 1.23 -10.43 14.93
N GLN A 128 2.32 -10.34 15.70
CA GLN A 128 2.79 -11.46 16.52
C GLN A 128 1.80 -11.83 17.62
N ALA A 129 1.32 -10.84 18.39
CA ALA A 129 0.40 -11.11 19.50
C ALA A 129 -0.95 -11.64 19.01
N ALA A 130 -1.44 -11.17 17.86
CA ALA A 130 -2.66 -11.67 17.22
C ALA A 130 -2.51 -13.11 16.71
N PHE A 131 -1.36 -13.47 16.13
CA PHE A 131 -1.06 -14.86 15.78
C PHE A 131 -1.09 -15.78 17.00
N ASP A 132 -0.42 -15.35 18.09
CA ASP A 132 -0.41 -16.10 19.34
C ASP A 132 -1.83 -16.23 19.92
N CYS A 133 -2.65 -15.18 19.83
CA CYS A 133 -4.05 -15.27 20.22
C CYS A 133 -4.84 -16.28 19.39
N TRP A 134 -4.68 -16.24 18.07
CA TRP A 134 -5.40 -17.17 17.22
C TRP A 134 -5.04 -18.63 17.57
N TYR A 135 -3.76 -18.93 17.78
CA TYR A 135 -3.34 -20.28 18.14
C TYR A 135 -3.75 -20.67 19.56
N LEU A 136 -3.45 -19.85 20.58
CA LEU A 136 -3.74 -20.18 21.99
C LEU A 136 -5.24 -20.39 22.22
N ARG A 137 -6.10 -19.58 21.59
CA ARG A 137 -7.56 -19.78 21.67
C ARG A 137 -8.06 -21.00 20.90
N SER A 138 -7.32 -21.45 19.90
CA SER A 138 -7.70 -22.66 19.14
C SER A 138 -7.39 -23.95 19.89
N ILE A 139 -6.58 -23.89 20.95
CA ILE A 139 -6.25 -25.03 21.83
C ILE A 139 -6.91 -24.91 23.21
N ASP A 140 -7.39 -23.73 23.57
CA ASP A 140 -8.10 -23.44 24.82
C ASP A 140 -9.56 -23.94 24.75
N PRO A 141 -10.00 -24.85 25.66
CA PRO A 141 -11.36 -25.34 25.71
C PRO A 141 -12.42 -24.34 26.18
N GLU A 142 -12.01 -23.24 26.80
CA GLU A 142 -12.93 -22.17 27.25
C GLU A 142 -13.22 -21.16 26.13
N SER A 143 -12.44 -21.17 25.05
CA SER A 143 -12.59 -20.23 23.94
C SER A 143 -13.69 -20.64 22.96
N ASP A 144 -14.59 -19.70 22.65
CA ASP A 144 -15.60 -19.88 21.61
C ASP A 144 -15.09 -19.57 20.19
N ALA A 145 -15.85 -20.02 19.19
CA ALA A 145 -15.50 -19.83 17.78
C ALA A 145 -15.45 -18.34 17.36
N ALA A 146 -16.21 -17.46 18.02
CA ALA A 146 -16.21 -16.03 17.69
C ALA A 146 -14.92 -15.36 18.17
N ALA A 147 -14.41 -15.73 19.35
CA ALA A 147 -13.14 -15.28 19.88
C ALA A 147 -11.95 -15.77 19.03
N ILE A 148 -11.97 -17.03 18.60
CA ILE A 148 -10.98 -17.58 17.66
C ILE A 148 -11.00 -16.81 16.33
N SER A 149 -12.20 -16.58 15.77
CA SER A 149 -12.37 -15.85 14.51
C SER A 149 -11.90 -14.40 14.60
N ARG A 150 -12.16 -13.73 15.73
CA ARG A 150 -11.67 -12.37 15.99
C ARG A 150 -10.14 -12.30 15.97
N CYS A 151 -9.46 -13.18 16.70
CA CYS A 151 -7.99 -13.19 16.70
C CYS A 151 -7.40 -13.55 15.34
N ARG A 152 -8.04 -14.45 14.59
CA ARG A 152 -7.65 -14.72 13.21
C ARG A 152 -7.78 -13.48 12.32
N SER A 153 -8.89 -12.75 12.41
CA SER A 153 -9.12 -11.52 11.63
C SER A 153 -8.12 -10.42 11.98
N GLU A 154 -7.81 -10.26 13.28
CA GLU A 154 -6.78 -9.34 13.77
C GLU A 154 -5.40 -9.72 13.19
N PHE A 155 -5.06 -11.01 13.17
CA PHE A 155 -3.82 -11.51 12.59
C PHE A 155 -3.75 -11.29 11.07
N ASP A 156 -4.78 -11.68 10.32
CA ASP A 156 -4.81 -11.56 8.86
C ASP A 156 -4.69 -10.08 8.44
N THR A 157 -5.40 -9.19 9.13
CA THR A 157 -5.35 -7.74 8.88
C THR A 157 -3.98 -7.17 9.26
N GLY A 158 -3.46 -7.52 10.45
CA GLY A 158 -2.18 -7.04 10.94
C GLY A 158 -1.01 -7.48 10.06
N LEU A 159 -1.02 -8.73 9.58
CA LEU A 159 0.03 -9.25 8.72
C LEU A 159 0.01 -8.60 7.33
N VAL A 160 -1.16 -8.42 6.72
CA VAL A 160 -1.28 -7.69 5.43
C VAL A 160 -0.83 -6.24 5.60
N GLY A 161 -1.24 -5.57 6.69
CA GLY A 161 -0.82 -4.20 6.99
C GLY A 161 0.70 -4.09 7.18
N LEU A 162 1.30 -5.02 7.91
CA LEU A 162 2.75 -5.09 8.11
C LEU A 162 3.48 -5.30 6.78
N GLU A 163 3.04 -6.26 5.97
CA GLU A 163 3.63 -6.55 4.65
C GLU A 163 3.55 -5.35 3.70
N ALA A 164 2.42 -4.64 3.69
CA ALA A 164 2.29 -3.41 2.93
C ALA A 164 3.24 -2.32 3.43
N ALA A 165 3.42 -2.19 4.75
CA ALA A 165 4.25 -1.17 5.36
C ALA A 165 5.77 -1.41 5.23
N ILE A 166 6.19 -2.68 5.06
CA ILE A 166 7.60 -3.04 4.80
C ILE A 166 7.94 -3.06 3.31
N THR A 167 6.93 -3.14 2.43
CA THR A 167 7.14 -3.11 0.99
C THR A 167 7.24 -1.65 0.54
N PRO A 168 8.36 -1.21 -0.05
CA PRO A 168 8.44 0.14 -0.60
C PRO A 168 7.33 0.35 -1.63
N PRO A 169 6.67 1.53 -1.68
CA PRO A 169 5.71 1.81 -2.73
C PRO A 169 6.40 1.62 -4.08
N ALA A 170 5.71 0.96 -5.02
CA ALA A 170 6.21 0.81 -6.37
C ALA A 170 6.58 2.19 -6.93
N PRO A 171 7.67 2.32 -7.70
CA PRO A 171 8.00 3.59 -8.34
C PRO A 171 6.80 4.06 -9.15
N VAL A 172 6.26 5.23 -8.82
CA VAL A 172 5.21 5.87 -9.62
C VAL A 172 5.87 6.27 -10.93
N VAL A 173 5.56 5.56 -12.01
CA VAL A 173 5.97 5.97 -13.35
C VAL A 173 5.15 7.21 -13.71
N VAL A 174 5.79 8.38 -13.71
CA VAL A 174 5.18 9.60 -14.23
C VAL A 174 5.21 9.47 -15.76
N LEU A 175 4.04 9.31 -16.38
CA LEU A 175 3.95 9.38 -17.85
C LEU A 175 4.31 10.80 -18.29
N PRO A 176 5.06 10.96 -19.41
CA PRO A 176 5.34 12.29 -19.96
C PRO A 176 4.06 13.01 -20.39
N ASP A 177 4.07 14.35 -20.39
CA ASP A 177 2.97 15.16 -20.91
C ASP A 177 2.94 15.12 -22.44
N ALA A 178 1.76 15.02 -23.05
CA ALA A 178 1.62 15.08 -24.51
C ALA A 178 2.14 16.42 -25.08
N ALA A 179 2.86 16.37 -26.20
CA ALA A 179 3.47 17.53 -26.86
C ALA A 179 3.05 17.63 -28.33
N SER A 180 2.96 18.85 -28.87
CA SER A 180 2.53 19.09 -30.26
C SER A 180 3.42 20.08 -31.00
N PHE A 181 3.76 19.78 -32.25
CA PHE A 181 4.57 20.61 -33.13
C PHE A 181 3.87 20.82 -34.48
N THR A 182 4.28 21.83 -35.25
CA THR A 182 3.67 22.15 -36.55
C THR A 182 4.70 22.54 -37.59
N ALA A 183 4.77 21.77 -38.69
CA ALA A 183 5.64 22.04 -39.83
C ALA A 183 4.83 22.65 -40.99
N TYR A 184 5.27 23.79 -41.53
CA TYR A 184 4.56 24.50 -42.60
C TYR A 184 5.14 24.23 -44.00
N PHE A 185 4.29 24.34 -45.01
CA PHE A 185 4.62 24.07 -46.41
C PHE A 185 4.25 25.24 -47.34
N GLY A 186 4.99 25.35 -48.45
CA GLY A 186 4.64 26.30 -49.50
C GLY A 186 3.42 25.86 -50.31
N PHE A 187 2.99 26.76 -51.20
CA PHE A 187 1.84 26.51 -52.07
C PHE A 187 2.16 25.40 -53.07
N ASP A 188 1.28 24.40 -53.17
CA ASP A 188 1.44 23.24 -54.05
C ASP A 188 2.71 22.40 -53.84
N GLU A 189 3.27 22.46 -52.63
CA GLU A 189 4.55 21.84 -52.29
C GLU A 189 4.41 20.86 -51.11
N TRP A 190 5.26 19.83 -51.14
CA TRP A 190 5.47 18.88 -50.05
C TRP A 190 6.96 18.67 -49.72
N PHE A 191 7.86 19.53 -50.23
CA PHE A 191 9.25 19.48 -49.79
C PHE A 191 9.42 20.20 -48.45
N LEU A 192 10.33 19.69 -47.62
CA LEU A 192 10.66 20.28 -46.33
C LEU A 192 11.67 21.42 -46.53
N ARG A 193 11.35 22.60 -45.97
CA ARG A 193 12.30 23.71 -45.85
C ARG A 193 13.08 23.58 -44.54
N ALA A 194 14.12 24.40 -44.38
CA ALA A 194 14.98 24.39 -43.20
C ALA A 194 14.16 24.55 -41.90
N GLU A 195 13.18 25.44 -41.90
CA GLU A 195 12.33 25.71 -40.73
C GLU A 195 11.47 24.49 -40.35
N ALA A 196 11.00 23.73 -41.34
CA ALA A 196 10.27 22.50 -41.08
C ALA A 196 11.18 21.39 -40.54
N LEU A 197 12.43 21.32 -41.01
CA LEU A 197 13.43 20.37 -40.51
C LEU A 197 13.80 20.67 -39.05
N ASP A 198 13.93 21.94 -38.67
CA ASP A 198 14.21 22.34 -37.29
C ASP A 198 13.10 21.89 -36.33
N VAL A 199 11.82 22.11 -36.71
CA VAL A 199 10.65 21.68 -35.93
C VAL A 199 10.61 20.15 -35.79
N ILE A 200 10.92 19.41 -36.86
CA ILE A 200 10.96 17.95 -36.81
C ILE A 200 12.07 17.46 -35.88
N GLY A 201 13.23 18.12 -35.90
CA GLY A 201 14.34 17.82 -34.98
C GLY A 201 13.97 18.04 -33.51
N GLU A 202 13.29 19.15 -33.20
CA GLU A 202 12.79 19.44 -31.85
C GLU A 202 11.76 18.40 -31.36
N ALA A 203 10.84 18.00 -32.25
CA ALA A 203 9.86 16.96 -31.96
C ALA A 203 10.54 15.62 -31.64
N MET A 204 11.60 15.27 -32.38
CA MET A 204 12.37 14.03 -32.16
C MET A 204 13.12 14.03 -30.83
N GLU A 205 13.77 15.13 -30.45
CA GLU A 205 14.45 15.22 -29.15
C GLU A 205 13.43 15.15 -28.01
N THR A 206 12.29 15.82 -28.16
CA THR A 206 11.19 15.76 -27.19
C THR A 206 10.65 14.34 -27.05
N ALA A 207 10.42 13.63 -28.17
CA ALA A 207 10.00 12.24 -28.17
C ALA A 207 10.98 11.34 -27.40
N ARG A 208 12.29 11.55 -27.62
CA ARG A 208 13.36 10.76 -27.00
C ARG A 208 13.50 11.01 -25.49
N VAL A 209 13.44 12.27 -25.07
CA VAL A 209 13.58 12.66 -23.65
C VAL A 209 12.32 12.33 -22.87
N GLY A 210 11.14 12.55 -23.47
CA GLY A 210 9.85 12.29 -22.84
C GLY A 210 9.50 10.80 -22.74
N GLY A 211 10.00 9.94 -23.63
CA GLY A 211 9.63 8.52 -23.63
C GLY A 211 8.27 8.26 -24.29
N HIS A 212 7.92 9.05 -25.30
CA HIS A 212 6.66 8.93 -26.04
C HIS A 212 6.66 7.68 -26.93
N GLY A 213 5.64 6.83 -26.79
CA GLY A 213 5.50 5.58 -27.52
C GLY A 213 4.86 5.68 -28.91
N GLU A 214 4.09 6.74 -29.18
CA GLU A 214 3.37 6.94 -30.44
C GLU A 214 3.48 8.39 -30.95
N ILE A 215 3.58 8.55 -32.26
CA ILE A 215 3.65 9.83 -32.98
C ILE A 215 2.53 9.86 -34.02
N VAL A 216 1.67 10.89 -33.96
CA VAL A 216 0.59 11.08 -34.93
C VAL A 216 0.91 12.28 -35.82
N LEU A 217 0.90 12.06 -37.13
CA LEU A 217 1.14 13.07 -38.15
C LEU A 217 -0.16 13.39 -38.89
N GLY A 218 -0.66 14.62 -38.74
CA GLY A 218 -1.85 15.12 -39.44
C GLY A 218 -1.47 16.07 -40.56
N GLY A 219 -1.68 15.69 -41.81
CA GLY A 219 -1.44 16.56 -42.97
C GLY A 219 -2.65 17.41 -43.33
N HIS A 220 -2.42 18.68 -43.69
CA HIS A 220 -3.46 19.64 -44.05
C HIS A 220 -3.09 20.45 -45.31
N THR A 221 -4.09 20.97 -46.01
CA THR A 221 -3.96 21.93 -47.11
C THR A 221 -4.80 23.18 -46.85
N ASP A 222 -4.56 24.22 -47.64
CA ASP A 222 -5.55 25.28 -47.79
C ASP A 222 -6.69 24.83 -48.70
N THR A 223 -7.70 25.68 -48.83
CA THR A 223 -8.91 25.43 -49.62
C THR A 223 -8.72 25.70 -51.11
N SER A 224 -7.48 25.84 -51.58
CA SER A 224 -7.24 26.15 -52.99
C SER A 224 -7.04 24.87 -53.80
N GLY A 225 -7.90 24.69 -54.81
CA GLY A 225 -7.88 23.51 -55.68
C GLY A 225 -8.91 22.44 -55.28
N PRO A 226 -8.99 21.33 -56.03
CA PRO A 226 -10.01 20.31 -55.79
C PRO A 226 -9.76 19.53 -54.49
N ALA A 227 -10.81 19.23 -53.73
CA ALA A 227 -10.74 18.46 -52.47
C ALA A 227 -9.90 17.16 -52.58
N GLY A 228 -10.15 16.31 -53.59
CA GLY A 228 -9.40 15.06 -53.76
C GLY A 228 -7.91 15.25 -54.10
N TYR A 229 -7.56 16.39 -54.71
CA TYR A 229 -6.17 16.79 -54.89
C TYR A 229 -5.55 17.17 -53.54
N ASN A 230 -6.27 17.96 -52.76
CA ASN A 230 -5.89 18.40 -51.43
C ASN A 230 -5.71 17.24 -50.44
N ASP A 231 -6.56 16.21 -50.50
CA ASP A 231 -6.39 14.97 -49.74
C ASP A 231 -5.04 14.30 -50.07
N THR A 232 -4.74 14.14 -51.36
CA THR A 232 -3.49 13.52 -51.83
C THR A 232 -2.26 14.35 -51.42
N LEU A 233 -2.34 15.68 -51.54
CA LEU A 233 -1.25 16.58 -51.18
C LEU A 233 -0.98 16.56 -49.67
N SER A 234 -2.04 16.55 -48.86
CA SER A 234 -1.93 16.47 -47.39
C SER A 234 -1.25 15.17 -46.94
N LEU A 235 -1.59 14.03 -47.58
CA LEU A 235 -0.94 12.75 -47.33
C LEU A 235 0.56 12.79 -47.65
N ARG A 236 0.93 13.33 -48.83
CA ARG A 236 2.34 13.46 -49.22
C ARG A 236 3.16 14.29 -48.24
N ARG A 237 2.58 15.36 -47.70
CA ARG A 237 3.22 16.18 -46.67
C ARG A 237 3.47 15.39 -45.39
N ALA A 238 2.48 14.66 -44.92
CA ALA A 238 2.64 13.84 -43.71
C ALA A 238 3.65 12.70 -43.92
N GLU A 239 3.68 12.08 -45.10
CA GLU A 239 4.64 11.03 -45.45
C GLU A 239 6.08 11.54 -45.55
N VAL A 240 6.31 12.75 -46.08
CA VAL A 240 7.68 13.30 -46.07
C VAL A 240 8.17 13.58 -44.66
N VAL A 241 7.28 14.05 -43.77
CA VAL A 241 7.61 14.27 -42.36
C VAL A 241 7.92 12.93 -41.68
N LYS A 242 7.10 11.90 -41.94
CA LYS A 242 7.35 10.54 -41.46
C LYS A 242 8.72 10.03 -41.90
N ALA A 243 9.04 10.14 -43.19
CA ALA A 243 10.32 9.69 -43.72
C ALA A 243 11.49 10.38 -43.01
N THR A 244 11.42 11.70 -42.83
CA THR A 244 12.45 12.46 -42.10
C THR A 244 12.55 12.07 -40.63
N MET A 245 11.43 11.85 -39.93
CA MET A 245 11.47 11.39 -38.53
C MET A 245 12.10 9.99 -38.39
N VAL A 246 11.84 9.10 -39.35
CA VAL A 246 12.48 7.77 -39.41
C VAL A 246 13.97 7.89 -39.66
N GLU A 247 14.41 8.78 -40.56
CA GLU A 247 15.83 9.08 -40.77
C GLU A 247 16.52 9.62 -39.51
N LEU A 248 15.78 10.35 -38.68
CA LEU A 248 16.24 10.85 -37.38
C LEU A 248 16.13 9.82 -36.24
N GLY A 249 15.67 8.60 -36.52
CA GLY A 249 15.69 7.46 -35.59
C GLY A 249 14.34 7.08 -34.98
N ALA A 250 13.22 7.63 -35.44
CA ALA A 250 11.91 7.15 -35.03
C ALA A 250 11.63 5.74 -35.57
N LEU A 251 10.94 4.91 -34.79
CA LEU A 251 10.47 3.61 -35.26
C LEU A 251 9.30 3.82 -36.25
N PRO A 252 9.33 3.24 -37.46
CA PRO A 252 8.27 3.42 -38.45
C PRO A 252 6.87 3.03 -37.94
N ASP A 253 6.80 2.01 -37.08
CA ASP A 253 5.56 1.51 -36.48
C ASP A 253 5.01 2.40 -35.37
N ALA A 254 5.85 3.28 -34.80
CA ALA A 254 5.42 4.28 -33.82
C ALA A 254 4.75 5.49 -34.50
N ILE A 255 4.83 5.63 -35.83
CA ILE A 255 4.31 6.80 -36.55
C ILE A 255 3.03 6.45 -37.33
N ARG A 256 1.91 7.04 -36.90
CA ARG A 256 0.62 7.03 -37.60
C ARG A 256 0.46 8.28 -38.45
N VAL A 257 0.10 8.10 -39.73
CA VAL A 257 -0.15 9.20 -40.68
C VAL A 257 -1.65 9.34 -40.94
N ILE A 258 -2.14 10.58 -40.93
CA ILE A 258 -3.54 10.95 -41.21
C ILE A 258 -3.53 12.10 -42.22
N ALA A 259 -4.33 11.99 -43.27
CA ALA A 259 -4.50 13.00 -44.29
C ALA A 259 -5.87 13.68 -44.12
N TYR A 260 -5.88 14.96 -43.77
CA TYR A 260 -7.12 15.72 -43.55
C TYR A 260 -7.53 16.57 -44.76
N GLY A 261 -6.64 16.75 -45.74
CA GLY A 261 -6.88 17.66 -46.86
C GLY A 261 -7.23 19.07 -46.36
N GLU A 262 -8.32 19.61 -46.88
CA GLU A 262 -8.86 20.93 -46.52
C GLU A 262 -9.96 20.88 -45.45
N THR A 263 -10.21 19.72 -44.83
CA THR A 263 -11.35 19.54 -43.90
C THR A 263 -11.08 20.05 -42.48
N GLN A 264 -9.82 20.25 -42.10
CA GLN A 264 -9.37 20.66 -40.76
C GLN A 264 -8.47 21.91 -40.86
N LEU A 265 -9.07 23.05 -41.14
CA LEU A 265 -8.38 24.32 -41.33
C LEU A 265 -7.93 24.93 -39.99
N ALA A 266 -6.71 25.45 -39.92
CA ALA A 266 -6.26 26.27 -38.79
C ALA A 266 -6.87 27.67 -38.84
N VAL A 267 -7.01 28.21 -40.04
CA VAL A 267 -7.68 29.48 -40.32
C VAL A 267 -8.87 29.19 -41.25
N PRO A 268 -10.12 29.42 -40.79
CA PRO A 268 -11.29 29.22 -41.64
C PRO A 268 -11.23 30.10 -42.89
N THR A 269 -11.36 29.48 -44.07
CA THR A 269 -11.36 30.18 -45.37
C THR A 269 -12.48 29.67 -46.28
N ALA A 270 -12.89 30.50 -47.24
CA ALA A 270 -13.81 30.07 -48.30
C ALA A 270 -13.10 29.19 -49.34
N ASP A 271 -13.87 28.43 -50.11
CA ASP A 271 -13.34 27.61 -51.21
C ASP A 271 -12.52 28.46 -52.21
N GLY A 272 -11.43 27.89 -52.71
CA GLY A 272 -10.48 28.54 -53.62
C GLY A 272 -9.47 29.49 -52.96
N VAL A 273 -9.52 29.71 -51.64
CA VAL A 273 -8.63 30.65 -50.95
C VAL A 273 -7.31 29.98 -50.57
N ARG A 274 -6.20 30.67 -50.87
CA ARG A 274 -4.85 30.29 -50.43
C ARG A 274 -4.58 30.84 -49.04
N GLU A 275 -4.13 29.99 -48.13
CA GLU A 275 -3.85 30.35 -46.74
C GLU A 275 -2.64 29.56 -46.24
N ALA A 276 -1.57 30.27 -45.86
CA ALA A 276 -0.31 29.65 -45.50
C ALA A 276 -0.38 28.81 -44.23
N LEU A 277 -1.14 29.26 -43.23
CA LEU A 277 -1.27 28.54 -41.97
C LEU A 277 -2.05 27.22 -42.11
N ASN A 278 -2.86 27.09 -43.16
CA ASN A 278 -3.57 25.85 -43.45
C ASN A 278 -2.66 24.79 -44.11
N ARG A 279 -1.56 25.19 -44.75
CA ARG A 279 -0.60 24.28 -45.38
C ARG A 279 0.42 23.78 -44.36
N ARG A 280 0.03 22.77 -43.58
CA ARG A 280 0.83 22.29 -42.44
C ARG A 280 0.77 20.77 -42.26
N VAL A 281 1.71 20.26 -41.46
CA VAL A 281 1.61 18.96 -40.79
C VAL A 281 1.69 19.21 -39.29
N GLU A 282 0.71 18.69 -38.56
CA GLU A 282 0.71 18.64 -37.10
C GLU A 282 1.38 17.34 -36.64
N ILE A 283 2.30 17.45 -35.67
CA ILE A 283 3.04 16.33 -35.09
C ILE A 283 2.60 16.23 -33.62
N GLN A 284 1.92 15.16 -33.24
CA GLN A 284 1.48 14.93 -31.87
C GLN A 284 2.28 13.77 -31.26
N LEU A 285 2.91 14.00 -30.11
CA LEU A 285 3.62 13.00 -29.33
C LEU A 285 2.71 12.47 -28.23
N VAL A 286 2.43 11.17 -28.27
CA VAL A 286 1.54 10.47 -27.33
C VAL A 286 2.41 9.64 -26.37
N PRO A 287 2.18 9.76 -25.05
CA PRO A 287 2.88 8.96 -24.03
C PRO A 287 2.74 7.45 -24.26
#